data_AF-A0A6J7UPQ3-F1
#
_entry.id   AF-A0A6J7UPQ3-F1
#
_cell.length_a   1.000
_cell.length_b   1.000
_cell.length_c   1.000
_cell.angle_alpha   90.00
_cell.angle_beta   90.00
_cell.angle_gamma   90.00
#
_symmetry.space_group_name_H-M   'P 1'
#
loop_
_entity.id
_entity.type
_entity.pdbx_description
1 polymer ?
#
loop_
_entity_poly.entity_id
_entity_poly.type
_entity_poly.pdbx_seq_one_letter_code
_entity_poly.pdbx_strand_id
1 'polypeptide(L)' 'MLPVALGGTEQALPPGAKFPRRVRVSVVIGEPIYPEVALEGRVPRHSVSELSERMKVDLQQSFSAASSHSLNSSGQAG' A
#
# COMPACT_ATOMS: atom_id res chain seq x y z
N MET A 1 11.66 -2.30 -5.03
CA MET A 1 10.58 -2.14 -4.04
C MET A 1 9.25 -2.47 -4.70
N LEU A 2 8.29 -3.04 -3.98
CA LEU A 2 6.97 -3.38 -4.51
C LEU A 2 5.91 -2.58 -3.74
N PRO A 3 5.20 -1.62 -4.36
CA PRO A 3 4.14 -0.86 -3.71
C PRO A 3 2.93 -1.76 -3.44
N VAL A 4 2.56 -1.87 -2.16
CA VAL A 4 1.40 -2.64 -1.72
C VAL A 4 0.54 -1.76 -0.81
N ALA A 5 -0.75 -1.67 -1.14
CA ALA A 5 -1.73 -0.92 -0.36
C ALA A 5 -2.86 -1.82 0.13
N LEU A 6 -3.31 -1.53 1.36
CA LEU A 6 -4.39 -2.22 2.04
C LEU A 6 -5.53 -1.24 2.32
N GLY A 7 -6.75 -1.60 1.93
CA GLY A 7 -7.96 -0.84 2.24
C GLY A 7 -8.88 -1.61 3.18
N GLY A 8 -9.49 -0.93 4.15
CA GLY A 8 -10.46 -1.54 5.09
C GLY A 8 -9.87 -2.31 6.27
N THR A 9 -8.55 -2.51 6.32
CA THR A 9 -7.87 -3.20 7.43
C THR A 9 -7.95 -2.45 8.75
N GLU A 10 -7.87 -1.11 8.72
CA GLU A 10 -8.04 -0.26 9.91
C GLU A 10 -9.42 -0.43 10.56
N GLN A 11 -10.46 -0.68 9.74
CA GLN A 11 -11.81 -0.97 10.24
C GLN A 11 -11.95 -2.42 10.72
N ALA A 12 -11.21 -3.34 10.07
CA ALA A 12 -11.20 -4.75 10.43
C ALA A 12 -10.64 -4.95 11.84
N LEU A 13 -9.53 -4.30 12.18
CA LEU A 13 -8.93 -4.38 13.51
C LEU A 13 -8.37 -3.02 13.94
N PRO A 14 -9.21 -2.12 14.47
CA PRO A 14 -8.76 -0.81 14.90
C PRO A 14 -7.89 -0.90 16.16
N PRO A 15 -7.03 0.10 16.44
CA PRO A 15 -6.23 0.14 17.66
C PRO A 15 -7.08 -0.09 18.92
N GLY A 16 -6.64 -1.01 19.78
CA GLY A 16 -7.34 -1.38 21.01
C GLY A 16 -8.42 -2.47 20.87
N ALA A 17 -8.78 -2.89 19.64
CA ALA A 17 -9.66 -4.04 19.45
C ALA A 17 -8.91 -5.35 19.69
N LYS A 18 -9.58 -6.31 20.35
CA LYS A 18 -9.02 -7.66 20.61
C LYS A 18 -9.32 -8.66 19.50
N PHE A 19 -10.40 -8.44 18.75
CA PHE A 19 -10.87 -9.36 17.71
C PHE A 19 -11.22 -8.60 16.42
N PRO A 20 -10.92 -9.18 15.24
CA PRO A 20 -11.23 -8.54 13.97
C PRO A 20 -12.73 -8.60 13.66
N ARG A 21 -13.23 -7.57 12.98
CA ARG A 21 -14.59 -7.52 12.43
C ARG A 21 -14.59 -8.03 11.00
N ARG A 22 -15.69 -8.68 10.61
CA ARG A 22 -15.91 -9.09 9.22
C ARG A 22 -16.28 -7.87 8.39
N VAL A 23 -15.26 -7.25 7.79
CA VAL A 23 -15.39 -6.13 6.86
C VAL A 23 -14.71 -6.47 5.54
N ARG A 24 -15.04 -5.74 4.48
CA ARG A 24 -14.36 -5.91 3.19
C ARG A 24 -12.96 -5.31 3.29
N VAL A 25 -11.98 -6.11 2.88
CA VAL A 25 -10.59 -5.71 2.75
C VAL A 25 -10.21 -5.76 1.28
N SER A 26 -9.45 -4.77 0.82
CA SER A 26 -8.86 -4.72 -0.52
C SER A 26 -7.34 -4.71 -0.43
N VAL A 27 -6.70 -5.34 -1.40
CA VAL A 27 -5.24 -5.33 -1.57
C VAL A 27 -4.96 -4.87 -2.99
N VAL A 28 -4.12 -3.86 -3.14
CA VAL A 28 -3.64 -3.39 -4.45
C VAL A 28 -2.13 -3.52 -4.47
N ILE A 29 -1.63 -4.21 -5.48
CA ILE A 29 -0.20 -4.42 -5.73
C ILE A 29 0.11 -3.61 -6.99
N GLY A 30 0.99 -2.62 -6.87
CA GLY A 30 1.46 -1.85 -8.01
C GLY A 30 2.70 -2.47 -8.65
N GLU A 31 3.21 -1.81 -9.68
CA GLU A 31 4.38 -2.28 -10.43
C GLU A 31 5.67 -2.26 -9.58
N PRO A 32 6.55 -3.28 -9.71
CA PRO A 32 7.85 -3.25 -9.06
C PRO A 32 8.72 -2.08 -9.53
N ILE A 33 9.35 -1.39 -8.58
CA ILE A 33 10.34 -0.34 -8.84
C ILE A 33 11.74 -0.92 -8.62
N TYR A 34 12.58 -0.88 -9.63
CA TYR A 34 13.96 -1.35 -9.54
C TYR A 34 14.91 -0.16 -9.31
N PRO A 35 15.84 -0.25 -8.34
CA PRO A 35 16.81 0.82 -8.13
C PRO A 35 17.80 0.91 -9.31
N GLU A 36 18.07 2.13 -9.76
CA GLU A 36 19.10 2.41 -10.78
C GLU A 36 20.50 2.50 -10.16
N VAL A 37 20.91 1.44 -9.46
CA VAL A 37 22.21 1.37 -8.78
C VAL A 37 22.91 0.06 -9.13
N ALA A 38 24.24 0.04 -8.99
CA ALA A 38 25.00 -1.19 -9.13
C ALA A 38 24.51 -2.23 -8.11
N LEU A 39 24.41 -3.49 -8.54
CA LEU A 39 24.01 -4.61 -7.67
C LEU A 39 25.05 -4.89 -6.58
N GLU A 40 26.29 -4.48 -6.81
CA GLU A 40 27.42 -4.68 -5.91
C GLU A 40 28.10 -3.36 -5.56
N GLY A 41 28.71 -3.30 -4.38
CA GLY A 41 29.42 -2.13 -3.89
C GLY A 41 28.55 -1.14 -3.13
N ARG A 42 29.02 0.10 -3.02
CA ARG A 42 28.40 1.13 -2.17
C ARG A 42 27.29 1.86 -2.91
N VAL A 43 26.09 1.85 -2.33
CA VAL A 43 24.95 2.64 -2.79
C VAL A 43 25.06 4.09 -2.29
N PRO A 44 24.99 5.11 -3.17
CA PRO A 44 24.92 6.50 -2.74
C PRO A 44 23.65 6.78 -1.93
N ARG A 45 23.76 7.61 -0.88
CA ARG A 45 22.61 7.93 -0.01
C ARG A 45 21.47 8.64 -0.78
N HIS A 46 21.79 9.44 -1.80
CA HIS A 46 20.78 10.13 -2.60
C HIS A 46 19.90 9.15 -3.39
N SER A 47 20.46 8.04 -3.89
CA SER A 47 19.71 7.04 -4.65
C SER A 47 18.63 6.35 -3.80
N VAL A 48 18.88 6.19 -2.50
CA VAL A 48 17.89 5.66 -1.56
C VAL A 48 16.74 6.66 -1.36
N SER A 49 17.06 7.95 -1.19
CA SER A 49 16.01 8.98 -1.04
C SER A 49 15.18 9.14 -2.30
N GLU A 50 15.78 9.12 -3.49
CA GLU A 50 15.06 9.21 -4.77
C GLU A 50 14.12 8.02 -4.97
N LEU A 51 14.61 6.80 -4.70
CA LEU A 51 13.77 5.62 -4.76
C LEU A 51 12.62 5.67 -3.74
N SER A 52 12.88 6.20 -2.53
CA SER A 52 11.86 6.34 -1.49
C SER A 52 10.78 7.35 -1.88
N GLU A 53 11.15 8.48 -2.48
CA GLU A 53 10.17 9.46 -2.99
C GLU A 53 9.35 8.88 -4.14
N ARG A 54 9.98 8.14 -5.06
CA ARG A 54 9.24 7.45 -6.12
C ARG A 54 8.26 6.42 -5.55
N MET A 55 8.72 5.61 -4.61
CA MET A 55 7.89 4.61 -3.91
C MET A 55 6.70 5.25 -3.20
N LYS A 56 6.88 6.43 -2.59
CA LYS A 56 5.81 7.16 -1.91
C LYS A 56 4.70 7.58 -2.87
N VAL A 57 5.05 8.05 -4.07
CA VAL A 57 4.07 8.42 -5.11
C VAL A 57 3.27 7.19 -5.56
N ASP A 58 3.95 6.10 -5.90
CA ASP A 58 3.31 4.87 -6.41
C ASP A 58 2.44 4.19 -5.34
N LEU A 59 2.86 4.27 -4.07
CA LEU A 59 2.08 3.80 -2.92
C LEU A 59 0.83 4.65 -2.69
N GLN A 60 0.88 5.97 -2.88
CA GLN A 60 -0.30 6.84 -2.74
C GLN A 60 -1.37 6.53 -3.79
N GLN A 61 -0.96 6.21 -5.02
CA GLN A 61 -1.87 5.77 -6.08
C GLN A 61 -2.54 4.44 -5.71
N SER A 62 -1.73 3.47 -5.27
CA SER A 62 -2.21 2.15 -4.83
C SER A 62 -3.18 2.27 -3.65
N PHE A 63 -2.90 3.16 -2.69
CA PHE A 63 -3.74 3.43 -1.52
C PHE A 63 -5.09 4.04 -1.91
N SER A 64 -5.09 5.00 -2.82
CA SER A 64 -6.32 5.61 -3.33
C SER A 64 -7.22 4.55 -3.96
N ALA A 65 -6.66 3.67 -4.81
CA ALA A 65 -7.39 2.57 -5.42
C ALA A 65 -7.90 1.55 -4.38
N ALA A 66 -7.07 1.16 -3.41
CA ALA A 66 -7.47 0.23 -2.37
C ALA A 66 -8.64 0.78 -1.53
N SER A 67 -8.55 2.05 -1.14
CA SER A 67 -9.59 2.73 -0.35
C SER A 67 -10.92 2.82 -1.09
N SER A 68 -10.91 3.08 -2.40
CA SER A 68 -12.14 3.08 -3.21
C SER A 68 -12.82 1.70 -3.29
N HIS A 69 -12.03 0.62 -3.39
CA HIS A 69 -12.58 -0.74 -3.46
C HIS A 69 -13.25 -1.21 -2.16
N SER A 70 -12.81 -0.74 -1.00
CA SER A 70 -13.44 -1.09 0.28
C SER A 70 -14.72 -0.30 0.55
N LEU A 71 -14.84 0.92 0.02
CA LEU A 71 -15.99 1.82 0.22
C LEU A 71 -17.18 1.51 -0.69
N ASN A 72 -16.97 1.04 -1.93
CA ASN A 72 -18.03 0.94 -2.94
C ASN A 72 -18.97 -0.29 -2.85
N SER A 73 -18.90 -1.09 -1.78
CA SER A 73 -19.72 -2.32 -1.65
C SER A 73 -20.68 -2.35 -0.46
N SER A 74 -20.79 -1.26 0.30
CA SER A 74 -21.76 -1.11 1.39
C SER A 74 -23.20 -0.87 0.93
N GLY A 75 -23.46 -0.90 -0.39
CA GLY A 75 -24.79 -0.72 -1.01
C GLY A 75 -25.44 -1.98 -1.62
N GLN A 76 -24.84 -3.17 -1.47
CA GLN A 76 -25.45 -4.43 -1.91
C GLN A 76 -25.29 -5.51 -0.83
N ALA A 77 -26.00 -5.33 0.28
CA ALA A 77 -26.40 -6.41 1.18
C ALA A 77 -27.70 -5.94 1.82
N GLY A 78 -28.82 -6.45 1.30
CA GLY A 78 -30.16 -6.25 1.86
C GLY A 78 -30.37 -6.99 3.17
#